data_AF-A0A2D6IVS3-F1
#
_entry.id   AF-A0A2D6IVS3-F1
#
_cell.length_a   1.000
_cell.length_b   1.000
_cell.length_c   1.000
_cell.angle_alpha   90.00
_cell.angle_beta   90.00
_cell.angle_gamma   90.00
#
_symmetry.space_group_name_H-M   'P 1'
#
loop_
_entity.id
_entity.type
_entity.pdbx_description
1 polymer ?
#
loop_
_entity_poly.entity_id
_entity_poly.type
_entity_poly.pdbx_seq_one_letter_code
_entity_poly.pdbx_strand_id
1 'polypeptide(L)'
;MINPVTIAIDAMSGDVGVDVTVPAGLSMLRANDALRLVLVGKQELIEPYLNKSGVLSERVVVHDARDVVEMDDLPADAMRKKKDSSMRIAINLVKEGAAGACVSAGNTGALMATGRFVLKTVPGIDRPAIMAGLPTRFGRLHMLDLGANSGCTAEQLFQFGVMGSVVVQDIEGIDNPRVGLLNIGAEAIKGNDTVREAAKMLGDSDLNYVGFIEGDAISELKADVVVCDGFNGNVALKTMEGTAHLVRHFLIEEFKSSLYGQLAGLVARPVLRSLSKRVDPRRYNGASLVGLNGIVIKSHGGADALAFQQAIHVAMIEVDKDVLEQIRSLMEEQGH
;
A
#
# COMPACT_ATOMS: atom_id res chain seq x y z
N MET A 1 11.46 -26.58 -2.70
CA MET A 1 12.17 -25.54 -3.48
C MET A 1 11.57 -24.21 -3.06
N ILE A 2 12.39 -23.19 -2.83
CA ILE A 2 11.88 -21.84 -2.61
C ILE A 2 11.38 -21.34 -3.97
N ASN A 3 10.09 -21.05 -4.11
CA ASN A 3 9.57 -20.49 -5.35
C ASN A 3 10.13 -19.07 -5.50
N PRO A 4 10.90 -18.78 -6.56
CA PRO A 4 11.46 -17.46 -6.75
C PRO A 4 10.34 -16.44 -7.02
N VAL A 5 10.42 -15.29 -6.36
CA VAL A 5 9.47 -14.18 -6.51
C VAL A 5 10.15 -13.06 -7.29
N THR A 6 9.61 -12.72 -8.45
CA THR A 6 10.14 -11.63 -9.29
C THR A 6 9.33 -10.36 -9.10
N ILE A 7 9.96 -9.27 -8.66
CA ILE A 7 9.33 -7.97 -8.47
C ILE A 7 9.90 -6.95 -9.46
N ALA A 8 9.03 -6.29 -10.23
CA ALA A 8 9.41 -5.16 -11.06
C ALA A 8 9.42 -3.88 -10.21
N ILE A 9 10.54 -3.16 -10.19
CA ILE A 9 10.67 -1.88 -9.48
C ILE A 9 10.74 -0.78 -10.53
N ASP A 10 9.77 0.14 -10.47
CA ASP A 10 9.88 1.43 -11.13
C ASP A 10 10.97 2.25 -10.42
N ALA A 11 12.19 2.18 -10.93
CA ALA A 11 13.37 2.70 -10.26
C ALA A 11 13.45 4.23 -10.33
N MET A 12 12.81 4.84 -11.32
CA MET A 12 12.93 6.28 -11.57
C MET A 12 12.03 7.13 -10.69
N SER A 13 10.89 6.58 -10.29
CA SER A 13 9.83 7.36 -9.68
C SER A 13 9.98 7.58 -8.18
N GLY A 14 9.35 8.65 -7.68
CA GLY A 14 9.44 9.15 -6.31
C GLY A 14 10.28 10.43 -6.24
N ASP A 15 10.22 11.15 -5.12
CA ASP A 15 10.84 12.47 -4.99
C ASP A 15 12.37 12.42 -5.15
N VAL A 16 12.95 11.25 -4.83
CA VAL A 16 14.40 10.98 -4.89
C VAL A 16 14.76 9.98 -5.99
N GLY A 17 13.81 9.14 -6.44
CA GLY A 17 14.03 8.17 -7.52
C GLY A 17 15.11 7.12 -7.23
N VAL A 18 16.02 6.93 -8.19
CA VAL A 18 17.01 5.83 -8.22
C VAL A 18 17.90 5.75 -6.98
N ASP A 19 18.17 6.88 -6.32
CA ASP A 19 19.02 6.94 -5.13
C ASP A 19 18.37 6.28 -3.90
N VAL A 20 17.05 6.05 -3.93
CA VAL A 20 16.30 5.32 -2.90
C VAL A 20 15.89 3.94 -3.38
N THR A 21 15.26 3.86 -4.55
CA THR A 21 14.60 2.64 -5.04
C THR A 21 15.60 1.51 -5.29
N VAL A 22 16.73 1.80 -5.91
CA VAL A 22 17.75 0.80 -6.26
C VAL A 22 18.47 0.28 -5.00
N PRO A 23 19.00 1.12 -4.09
CA PRO A 23 19.59 0.63 -2.84
C PRO A 23 18.61 -0.16 -1.97
N ALA A 24 17.34 0.25 -1.91
CA ALA A 24 16.30 -0.48 -1.18
C ALA A 24 16.08 -1.88 -1.77
N GLY A 25 15.94 -1.98 -3.09
CA GLY A 25 15.82 -3.26 -3.81
C GLY A 25 17.02 -4.17 -3.56
N LEU A 26 18.24 -3.67 -3.75
CA LEU A 26 19.45 -4.45 -3.54
C LEU A 26 19.62 -4.92 -2.08
N SER A 27 19.17 -4.11 -1.12
CA SER A 27 19.16 -4.51 0.29
C SER A 27 18.19 -5.69 0.53
N MET A 28 16.98 -5.62 -0.03
CA MET A 28 16.00 -6.72 0.07
C MET A 28 16.51 -8.00 -0.62
N LEU A 29 17.12 -7.84 -1.79
CA LEU A 29 17.67 -8.96 -2.57
C LEU A 29 18.79 -9.72 -1.83
N ARG A 30 19.61 -8.99 -1.04
CA ARG A 30 20.64 -9.61 -0.18
C ARG A 30 20.03 -10.31 1.04
N ALA A 31 18.89 -9.82 1.53
CA ALA A 31 18.22 -10.38 2.69
C ALA A 31 17.31 -11.57 2.34
N ASN A 32 16.98 -11.77 1.06
CA ASN A 32 16.08 -12.81 0.61
C ASN A 32 16.57 -13.49 -0.68
N ASP A 33 16.89 -14.78 -0.57
CA ASP A 33 17.41 -15.60 -1.67
C ASP A 33 16.35 -15.96 -2.73
N ALA A 34 15.05 -15.91 -2.37
CA ALA A 34 13.93 -16.12 -3.28
C ALA A 34 13.72 -14.92 -4.23
N LEU A 35 14.12 -13.73 -3.78
CA LEU A 35 13.80 -12.50 -4.48
C LEU A 35 14.65 -12.36 -5.75
N ARG A 36 13.95 -12.03 -6.84
CA ARG A 36 14.50 -11.52 -8.09
C ARG A 36 13.92 -10.15 -8.37
N LEU A 37 14.72 -9.28 -8.97
CA LEU A 37 14.34 -7.90 -9.26
C LEU A 37 14.47 -7.60 -10.75
N VAL A 38 13.48 -6.92 -11.29
CA VAL A 38 13.60 -6.21 -12.56
C VAL A 38 13.58 -4.72 -12.25
N LEU A 39 14.73 -4.06 -12.35
CA LEU A 39 14.87 -2.62 -12.14
C LEU A 39 14.55 -1.91 -13.45
N VAL A 40 13.43 -1.19 -13.50
CA VAL A 40 12.94 -0.53 -14.71
C VAL A 40 13.27 0.96 -14.66
N GLY A 41 14.01 1.46 -15.63
CA GLY A 41 14.42 2.86 -15.66
C GLY A 41 15.59 3.11 -16.59
N LYS A 42 16.14 4.33 -16.52
CA LYS A 42 17.29 4.74 -17.33
C LYS A 42 18.51 3.92 -16.91
N GLN A 43 18.97 3.04 -17.78
CA GLN A 43 20.04 2.09 -17.47
C GLN A 43 21.30 2.80 -16.95
N GLU A 44 21.68 3.91 -17.56
CA GLU A 44 22.85 4.70 -17.16
C GLU A 44 22.81 5.25 -15.72
N LEU A 45 21.61 5.38 -15.13
CA LEU A 45 21.43 5.85 -13.76
C LEU A 45 21.36 4.68 -12.74
N ILE A 46 20.99 3.48 -13.20
CA ILE A 46 20.86 2.29 -12.35
C ILE A 46 22.20 1.56 -12.21
N GLU A 47 22.94 1.40 -13.31
CA GLU A 47 24.20 0.64 -13.35
C GLU A 47 25.26 1.05 -12.32
N PRO A 48 25.47 2.34 -11.99
CA PRO A 48 26.45 2.74 -10.98
C PRO A 48 26.16 2.11 -9.60
N TYR A 49 24.89 1.96 -9.24
CA TYR A 49 24.48 1.31 -7.99
C TYR A 49 24.78 -0.19 -8.00
N LEU A 50 24.50 -0.86 -9.12
CA LEU A 50 24.79 -2.28 -9.28
C LEU A 50 26.29 -2.55 -9.17
N ASN A 51 27.11 -1.78 -9.90
CA ASN A 51 28.57 -1.90 -9.90
C ASN A 51 29.15 -1.69 -8.50
N LYS A 52 28.68 -0.66 -7.77
CA LYS A 52 29.12 -0.38 -6.39
C LYS A 52 28.69 -1.46 -5.40
N SER A 53 27.55 -2.07 -5.63
CA SER A 53 26.97 -3.05 -4.70
C SER A 53 27.70 -4.39 -4.71
N GLY A 54 28.49 -4.68 -5.75
CA GLY A 54 29.07 -6.01 -6.01
C GLY A 54 28.03 -7.09 -6.33
N VAL A 55 26.73 -6.72 -6.42
CA VAL A 55 25.63 -7.61 -6.74
C VAL A 55 25.49 -7.67 -8.26
N LEU A 56 26.39 -8.41 -8.90
CA LEU A 56 26.19 -8.93 -10.25
C LEU A 56 25.64 -10.34 -10.09
N SER A 57 24.33 -10.44 -9.85
CA SER A 57 23.65 -11.71 -9.70
C SER A 57 22.64 -11.88 -10.83
N GLU A 58 22.47 -13.10 -11.33
CA GLU A 58 21.40 -13.48 -12.27
C GLU A 58 19.97 -13.17 -11.74
N ARG A 59 19.86 -12.75 -10.48
CA ARG A 59 18.62 -12.34 -9.81
C ARG A 59 18.26 -10.87 -9.99
N VAL A 60 19.10 -10.06 -10.66
CA VAL A 60 18.79 -8.65 -10.97
C VAL A 60 18.93 -8.42 -12.46
N VAL A 61 17.86 -7.93 -13.08
CA VAL A 61 17.84 -7.51 -14.48
C VAL A 61 17.50 -6.02 -14.53
N VAL A 62 18.19 -5.27 -15.39
CA VAL A 62 17.82 -3.89 -15.70
C VAL A 62 17.02 -3.89 -16.97
N HIS A 63 15.84 -3.27 -16.96
CA HIS A 63 15.04 -3.02 -18.14
C HIS A 63 15.09 -1.52 -18.46
N ASP A 64 15.71 -1.16 -19.58
CA ASP A 64 15.84 0.24 -19.98
C ASP A 64 14.45 0.85 -20.22
N ALA A 65 14.26 2.06 -19.70
CA ALA A 65 13.07 2.88 -19.90
C ALA A 65 13.51 4.34 -19.97
N ARG A 66 13.21 5.01 -21.08
CA ARG A 66 13.69 6.37 -21.35
C ARG A 66 12.79 7.45 -20.76
N ASP A 67 11.49 7.19 -20.70
CA ASP A 67 10.52 8.13 -20.14
C ASP A 67 10.36 7.94 -18.62
N VAL A 68 10.01 9.01 -17.93
CA VAL A 68 9.69 9.01 -16.50
C VAL A 68 8.39 9.77 -16.31
N VAL A 69 7.47 9.23 -15.50
CA VAL A 69 6.26 9.95 -15.09
C VAL A 69 6.65 10.82 -13.89
N GLU A 70 6.57 12.14 -14.08
CA GLU A 70 6.94 13.10 -13.05
C GLU A 70 5.83 13.21 -11.99
N MET A 71 6.16 13.68 -10.80
CA MET A 71 5.20 13.74 -9.68
C MET A 71 4.06 14.73 -9.93
N ASP A 72 4.29 15.77 -10.74
CA ASP A 72 3.32 16.80 -11.12
C ASP A 72 2.61 16.51 -12.46
N ASP A 73 2.93 15.40 -13.13
CA ASP A 73 2.22 15.01 -14.34
C ASP A 73 0.74 14.76 -14.07
N LEU A 74 -0.10 15.24 -14.99
CA LEU A 74 -1.50 14.84 -15.00
C LEU A 74 -1.62 13.36 -15.37
N PRO A 75 -2.41 12.54 -14.64
CA PRO A 75 -2.58 11.11 -14.95
C PRO A 75 -2.96 10.82 -16.40
N ALA A 76 -3.81 11.66 -17.00
CA ALA A 76 -4.22 11.54 -18.40
C ALA A 76 -3.05 11.74 -19.39
N ASP A 77 -2.11 12.62 -19.07
CA ASP A 77 -0.93 12.87 -19.90
C ASP A 77 0.11 11.76 -19.76
N ALA A 78 0.37 11.29 -18.54
CA ALA A 78 1.21 10.11 -18.30
C ALA A 78 0.71 8.91 -19.12
N MET A 79 -0.60 8.65 -19.07
CA MET A 79 -1.26 7.57 -19.80
C MET A 79 -1.14 7.67 -21.32
N ARG A 80 -1.26 8.88 -21.87
CA ARG A 80 -1.31 9.10 -23.32
C ARG A 80 0.07 9.23 -23.94
N LYS A 81 0.97 9.95 -23.27
CA LYS A 81 2.25 10.42 -23.82
C LYS A 81 3.43 9.57 -23.37
N LYS A 82 3.40 8.97 -22.17
CA LYS A 82 4.55 8.31 -21.53
C LYS A 82 4.42 6.79 -21.50
N LYS A 83 4.17 6.20 -22.68
CA LYS A 83 3.92 4.74 -22.84
C LYS A 83 5.18 3.90 -22.63
N ASP A 84 6.35 4.50 -22.79
CA ASP A 84 7.66 3.85 -22.58
C ASP A 84 8.30 4.29 -21.26
N SER A 85 7.47 4.74 -20.31
CA SER A 85 7.94 5.14 -18.98
C SER A 85 8.28 3.95 -18.12
N SER A 86 9.20 4.15 -17.17
CA SER A 86 9.57 3.14 -16.18
C SER A 86 8.35 2.57 -15.43
N MET A 87 7.43 3.44 -15.01
CA MET A 87 6.16 3.04 -14.39
C MET A 87 5.32 2.16 -15.31
N ARG A 88 5.14 2.57 -16.58
CA ARG A 88 4.32 1.83 -17.54
C ARG A 88 4.91 0.46 -17.86
N ILE A 89 6.21 0.40 -18.08
CA ILE A 89 6.93 -0.84 -18.38
C ILE A 89 6.89 -1.78 -17.18
N ALA A 90 7.09 -1.30 -15.95
CA ALA A 90 7.00 -2.14 -14.74
C ALA A 90 5.62 -2.83 -14.62
N ILE A 91 4.54 -2.14 -14.96
CA ILE A 91 3.18 -2.72 -14.96
C ILE A 91 2.98 -3.69 -16.14
N ASN A 92 3.53 -3.38 -17.33
CA ASN A 92 3.46 -4.30 -18.49
C ASN A 92 4.15 -5.63 -18.16
N LEU A 93 5.29 -5.61 -17.45
CA LEU A 93 5.98 -6.84 -17.03
C LEU A 93 5.11 -7.72 -16.12
N VAL A 94 4.25 -7.13 -15.28
CA VAL A 94 3.26 -7.88 -14.49
C VAL A 94 2.21 -8.51 -15.40
N LYS A 95 1.67 -7.74 -16.35
CA LYS A 95 0.69 -8.25 -17.32
C LYS A 95 1.23 -9.41 -18.15
N GLU A 96 2.50 -9.35 -18.52
CA GLU A 96 3.19 -10.34 -19.36
C GLU A 96 3.63 -11.58 -18.56
N GLY A 97 3.45 -11.58 -17.24
CA GLY A 97 3.92 -12.65 -16.35
C GLY A 97 5.43 -12.68 -16.15
N ALA A 98 6.16 -11.64 -16.59
CA ALA A 98 7.60 -11.50 -16.39
C ALA A 98 7.94 -11.07 -14.96
N ALA A 99 6.99 -10.46 -14.23
CA ALA A 99 7.07 -10.17 -12.81
C ALA A 99 5.74 -10.54 -12.12
N GLY A 100 5.80 -10.96 -10.85
CA GLY A 100 4.60 -11.25 -10.05
C GLY A 100 3.93 -9.99 -9.51
N ALA A 101 4.70 -8.93 -9.29
CA ALA A 101 4.20 -7.64 -8.82
C ALA A 101 5.06 -6.49 -9.32
N CYS A 102 4.51 -5.28 -9.31
CA CYS A 102 5.29 -4.04 -9.48
C CYS A 102 5.21 -3.13 -8.25
N VAL A 103 6.32 -2.45 -7.96
CA VAL A 103 6.43 -1.45 -6.87
C VAL A 103 6.84 -0.11 -7.47
N SER A 104 6.10 0.96 -7.15
CA SER A 104 6.43 2.31 -7.60
C SER A 104 6.20 3.34 -6.50
N ALA A 105 7.11 4.31 -6.39
CA ALA A 105 6.93 5.52 -5.56
C ALA A 105 6.33 6.71 -6.35
N GLY A 106 6.00 6.53 -7.63
CA GLY A 106 5.57 7.61 -8.53
C GLY A 106 4.18 8.17 -8.28
N ASN A 107 3.73 9.09 -9.14
CA ASN A 107 2.43 9.74 -9.02
C ASN A 107 1.30 8.71 -8.82
N THR A 108 0.55 8.80 -7.71
CA THR A 108 -0.49 7.83 -7.34
C THR A 108 -1.59 7.73 -8.39
N GLY A 109 -2.04 8.87 -8.93
CA GLY A 109 -3.10 8.91 -9.93
C GLY A 109 -2.66 8.29 -11.26
N ALA A 110 -1.43 8.56 -11.70
CA ALA A 110 -0.85 7.95 -12.88
C ALA A 110 -0.65 6.44 -12.71
N LEU A 111 -0.18 6.00 -11.54
CA LEU A 111 -0.02 4.59 -11.23
C LEU A 111 -1.36 3.85 -11.25
N MET A 112 -2.38 4.40 -10.60
CA MET A 112 -3.74 3.86 -10.59
C MET A 112 -4.33 3.79 -12.00
N ALA A 113 -4.27 4.88 -12.76
CA ALA A 113 -4.78 4.93 -14.13
C ALA A 113 -4.07 3.93 -15.05
N THR A 114 -2.75 3.81 -14.91
CA THR A 114 -1.93 2.89 -15.71
C THR A 114 -2.20 1.45 -15.33
N GLY A 115 -2.22 1.12 -14.03
CA GLY A 115 -2.55 -0.21 -13.52
C GLY A 115 -3.92 -0.67 -14.04
N ARG A 116 -4.95 0.15 -13.83
CA ARG A 116 -6.31 -0.16 -14.30
C ARG A 116 -6.38 -0.31 -15.83
N PHE A 117 -5.67 0.51 -16.59
CA PHE A 117 -5.72 0.42 -18.04
C PHE A 117 -5.03 -0.85 -18.57
N VAL A 118 -3.85 -1.18 -18.03
CA VAL A 118 -2.99 -2.27 -18.49
C VAL A 118 -3.54 -3.61 -18.04
N LEU A 119 -3.77 -3.75 -16.73
CA LEU A 119 -4.13 -4.98 -16.06
C LEU A 119 -5.64 -5.25 -16.12
N LYS A 120 -6.47 -4.20 -16.19
CA LYS A 120 -7.93 -4.27 -15.95
C LYS A 120 -8.22 -4.68 -14.51
N THR A 121 -9.51 -4.71 -14.17
CA THR A 121 -9.97 -5.25 -12.89
C THR A 121 -10.21 -6.75 -13.00
N VAL A 122 -10.16 -7.41 -11.85
CA VAL A 122 -10.64 -8.78 -11.69
C VAL A 122 -12.13 -8.84 -12.08
N PRO A 123 -12.61 -9.91 -12.76
CA PRO A 123 -14.04 -10.09 -13.01
C PRO A 123 -14.87 -9.96 -11.72
N GLY A 124 -16.04 -9.33 -11.81
CA GLY A 124 -16.87 -9.01 -10.64
C GLY A 124 -16.44 -7.77 -9.86
N ILE A 125 -15.25 -7.22 -10.08
CA ILE A 125 -14.78 -5.98 -9.43
C ILE A 125 -14.91 -4.78 -10.37
N ASP A 126 -15.67 -3.78 -9.92
CA ASP A 126 -15.97 -2.57 -10.70
C ASP A 126 -14.79 -1.62 -10.75
N ARG A 127 -14.16 -1.41 -9.58
CA ARG A 127 -13.09 -0.43 -9.38
C ARG A 127 -12.05 -0.98 -8.40
N PRO A 128 -10.76 -0.78 -8.68
CA PRO A 128 -9.72 -1.06 -7.71
C PRO A 128 -9.77 -0.05 -6.55
N ALA A 129 -9.19 -0.41 -5.42
CA ALA A 129 -9.09 0.42 -4.22
C ALA A 129 -7.63 0.54 -3.76
N ILE A 130 -7.28 1.65 -3.10
CA ILE A 130 -6.00 1.78 -2.41
C ILE A 130 -6.19 1.24 -0.99
N MET A 131 -5.46 0.18 -0.66
CA MET A 131 -5.47 -0.45 0.66
C MET A 131 -4.12 -0.30 1.33
N ALA A 132 -4.10 0.12 2.60
CA ALA A 132 -2.86 0.18 3.38
C ALA A 132 -3.07 -0.27 4.82
N GLY A 133 -2.00 -0.77 5.44
CA GLY A 133 -1.96 -1.07 6.86
C GLY A 133 -1.82 0.20 7.69
N LEU A 134 -2.55 0.29 8.80
CA LEU A 134 -2.49 1.39 9.75
C LEU A 134 -2.08 0.88 11.14
N PRO A 135 -1.24 1.63 11.88
CA PRO A 135 -0.90 1.28 13.26
C PRO A 135 -2.14 1.38 14.17
N THR A 136 -2.30 0.42 15.08
CA THR A 136 -3.32 0.45 16.13
C THR A 136 -2.69 0.24 17.49
N ARG A 137 -3.50 0.35 18.56
CA ARG A 137 -3.06 0.07 19.93
C ARG A 137 -2.62 -1.39 20.12
N PHE A 138 -3.24 -2.32 19.39
CA PHE A 138 -3.10 -3.76 19.59
C PHE A 138 -2.44 -4.49 18.41
N GLY A 139 -1.93 -3.77 17.42
CA GLY A 139 -1.32 -4.36 16.24
C GLY A 139 -1.44 -3.42 15.05
N ARG A 140 -1.94 -3.96 13.94
CA ARG A 140 -2.27 -3.20 12.72
C ARG A 140 -3.64 -3.64 12.21
N LEU A 141 -4.33 -2.71 11.57
CA LEU A 141 -5.50 -3.00 10.75
C LEU A 141 -5.20 -2.60 9.32
N HIS A 142 -6.04 -3.00 8.38
CA HIS A 142 -5.99 -2.48 7.01
C HIS A 142 -7.23 -1.69 6.68
N MET A 143 -7.06 -0.63 5.90
CA MET A 143 -8.13 0.27 5.52
C MET A 143 -8.14 0.47 4.02
N LEU A 144 -9.34 0.45 3.43
CA LEU A 144 -9.58 0.72 2.01
C LEU A 144 -11.00 1.29 1.83
N ASP A 145 -11.26 2.17 0.89
CA ASP A 145 -10.35 2.82 -0.04
C ASP A 145 -9.68 4.06 0.57
N LEU A 146 -8.40 4.30 0.25
CA LEU A 146 -7.62 5.43 0.74
C LEU A 146 -7.38 6.53 -0.31
N GLY A 147 -8.17 6.53 -1.39
CA GLY A 147 -8.21 7.66 -2.33
C GLY A 147 -8.25 7.30 -3.80
N ALA A 148 -8.53 6.05 -4.17
CA ALA A 148 -8.72 5.67 -5.57
C ALA A 148 -10.05 6.22 -6.12
N ASN A 149 -11.09 6.22 -5.28
CA ASN A 149 -12.47 6.50 -5.64
C ASN A 149 -13.04 7.54 -4.69
N SER A 150 -13.25 8.78 -5.15
CA SER A 150 -13.82 9.85 -4.32
C SER A 150 -15.26 9.61 -3.87
N GLY A 151 -15.97 8.67 -4.50
CA GLY A 151 -17.30 8.22 -4.11
C GLY A 151 -17.52 6.81 -4.64
N CYS A 152 -18.26 6.01 -3.87
CA CYS A 152 -18.52 4.60 -4.14
C CYS A 152 -20.01 4.30 -4.06
N THR A 153 -20.46 3.26 -4.77
CA THR A 153 -21.79 2.66 -4.56
C THR A 153 -21.76 1.66 -3.41
N ALA A 154 -22.92 1.14 -3.00
CA ALA A 154 -23.01 0.16 -1.93
C ALA A 154 -22.32 -1.16 -2.32
N GLU A 155 -22.48 -1.57 -3.58
CA GLU A 155 -21.85 -2.76 -4.16
C GLU A 155 -20.33 -2.62 -4.19
N GLN A 156 -19.81 -1.42 -4.47
CA GLN A 156 -18.36 -1.17 -4.43
C GLN A 156 -17.80 -1.27 -3.02
N LEU A 157 -18.50 -0.75 -2.01
CA LEU A 157 -18.11 -0.93 -0.62
C LEU A 157 -18.17 -2.41 -0.21
N PHE A 158 -19.17 -3.16 -0.66
CA PHE A 158 -19.22 -4.60 -0.47
C PHE A 158 -18.02 -5.31 -1.10
N GLN A 159 -17.71 -5.03 -2.37
CA GLN A 159 -16.52 -5.56 -3.08
C GLN A 159 -15.23 -5.22 -2.32
N PHE A 160 -15.13 -4.04 -1.73
CA PHE A 160 -13.97 -3.64 -0.92
C PHE A 160 -13.88 -4.48 0.37
N GLY A 161 -15.00 -4.83 0.98
CA GLY A 161 -15.03 -5.79 2.11
C GLY A 161 -14.49 -7.16 1.72
N VAL A 162 -14.94 -7.70 0.59
CA VAL A 162 -14.47 -8.98 0.05
C VAL A 162 -12.96 -8.93 -0.21
N MET A 163 -12.51 -7.97 -1.02
CA MET A 163 -11.09 -7.80 -1.35
C MET A 163 -10.21 -7.60 -0.11
N GLY A 164 -10.65 -6.74 0.81
CA GLY A 164 -9.90 -6.45 2.02
C GLY A 164 -9.78 -7.66 2.94
N SER A 165 -10.82 -8.49 3.04
CA SER A 165 -10.80 -9.71 3.84
C SER A 165 -9.73 -10.69 3.35
N VAL A 166 -9.65 -10.94 2.03
CA VAL A 166 -8.63 -11.82 1.44
C VAL A 166 -7.21 -11.29 1.71
N VAL A 167 -6.99 -10.00 1.41
CA VAL A 167 -5.67 -9.39 1.60
C VAL A 167 -5.22 -9.48 3.07
N VAL A 168 -6.12 -9.23 4.03
CA VAL A 168 -5.76 -9.32 5.45
C VAL A 168 -5.56 -10.77 5.90
N GLN A 169 -6.38 -11.70 5.42
CA GLN A 169 -6.20 -13.12 5.73
C GLN A 169 -4.79 -13.59 5.32
N ASP A 170 -4.34 -13.19 4.13
CA ASP A 170 -3.04 -13.59 3.59
C ASP A 170 -1.86 -12.86 4.24
N ILE A 171 -1.96 -11.52 4.36
CA ILE A 171 -0.85 -10.70 4.87
C ILE A 171 -0.68 -10.90 6.38
N GLU A 172 -1.77 -10.96 7.14
CA GLU A 172 -1.73 -11.05 8.61
C GLU A 172 -1.91 -12.48 9.15
N GLY A 173 -2.28 -13.44 8.29
CA GLY A 173 -2.52 -14.83 8.71
C GLY A 173 -3.76 -14.99 9.58
N ILE A 174 -4.81 -14.22 9.29
CA ILE A 174 -6.07 -14.21 10.06
C ILE A 174 -7.15 -14.95 9.26
N ASP A 175 -7.52 -16.16 9.66
CA ASP A 175 -8.45 -17.01 8.89
C ASP A 175 -9.84 -16.40 8.65
N ASN A 176 -10.34 -15.57 9.57
CA ASN A 176 -11.66 -14.94 9.45
C ASN A 176 -11.63 -13.45 9.85
N PRO A 177 -11.05 -12.57 9.01
CA PRO A 177 -10.81 -11.18 9.34
C PRO A 177 -12.11 -10.42 9.61
N ARG A 178 -12.14 -9.66 10.70
CA ARG A 178 -13.28 -8.81 11.05
C ARG A 178 -13.36 -7.64 10.08
N VAL A 179 -14.46 -7.53 9.34
CA VAL A 179 -14.71 -6.43 8.40
C VAL A 179 -15.65 -5.42 9.05
N GLY A 180 -15.21 -4.17 9.14
CA GLY A 180 -16.00 -3.04 9.63
C GLY A 180 -16.21 -1.99 8.55
N LEU A 181 -17.31 -1.25 8.62
CA LEU A 181 -17.60 -0.16 7.68
C LEU A 181 -17.44 1.19 8.40
N LEU A 182 -16.60 2.08 7.87
CA LEU A 182 -16.38 3.41 8.45
C LEU A 182 -17.69 4.22 8.40
N ASN A 183 -18.07 4.81 9.53
CA ASN A 183 -19.29 5.58 9.63
C ASN A 183 -19.16 6.73 10.64
N ILE A 184 -20.14 7.64 10.61
CA ILE A 184 -20.26 8.79 11.52
C ILE A 184 -20.80 8.43 12.92
N GLY A 185 -21.05 7.14 13.16
CA GLY A 185 -21.54 6.62 14.43
C GLY A 185 -21.72 5.12 14.41
N ALA A 186 -21.66 4.48 15.58
CA ALA A 186 -21.81 3.03 15.73
C ALA A 186 -23.25 2.51 15.55
N GLU A 187 -24.26 3.36 15.63
CA GLU A 187 -25.67 2.95 15.56
C GLU A 187 -26.15 2.68 14.13
N ALA A 188 -26.94 1.62 13.93
CA ALA A 188 -27.44 1.16 12.63
C ALA A 188 -28.20 2.22 11.79
N ILE A 189 -28.74 3.26 12.43
CA ILE A 189 -29.53 4.32 11.78
C ILE A 189 -28.62 5.41 11.19
N LYS A 190 -27.38 5.55 11.67
CA LYS A 190 -26.46 6.60 11.24
C LYS A 190 -25.75 6.26 9.93
N GLY A 191 -25.32 7.30 9.22
CA GLY A 191 -24.70 7.18 7.89
C GLY A 191 -25.64 7.57 6.76
N ASN A 192 -25.11 7.58 5.54
CA ASN A 192 -25.88 7.82 4.33
C ASN A 192 -26.53 6.50 3.84
N ASP A 193 -27.43 6.59 2.85
CA ASP A 193 -28.12 5.41 2.31
C ASP A 193 -27.14 4.36 1.77
N THR A 194 -26.08 4.80 1.08
CA THR A 194 -25.05 3.93 0.52
C THR A 194 -24.35 3.07 1.57
N VAL A 195 -23.97 3.66 2.71
CA VAL A 195 -23.31 2.95 3.82
C VAL A 195 -24.27 1.98 4.49
N ARG A 196 -25.56 2.34 4.63
CA ARG A 196 -26.58 1.43 5.19
C ARG A 196 -26.87 0.24 4.26
N GLU A 197 -26.93 0.48 2.96
CA GLU A 197 -27.13 -0.59 1.97
C GLU A 197 -25.92 -1.53 1.92
N ALA A 198 -24.70 -0.99 1.91
CA ALA A 198 -23.48 -1.79 1.99
C ALA A 198 -23.42 -2.61 3.30
N ALA A 199 -23.81 -2.04 4.43
CA ALA A 199 -23.88 -2.76 5.71
C ALA A 199 -24.86 -3.95 5.66
N LYS A 200 -25.99 -3.78 4.97
CA LYS A 200 -26.93 -4.88 4.74
C LYS A 200 -26.31 -5.98 3.88
N MET A 201 -25.68 -5.61 2.75
CA MET A 201 -25.00 -6.58 1.87
C MET A 201 -23.89 -7.35 2.61
N LEU A 202 -23.07 -6.65 3.40
CA LEU A 202 -22.02 -7.28 4.22
C LEU A 202 -22.60 -8.21 5.29
N GLY A 203 -23.70 -7.80 5.94
CA GLY A 203 -24.38 -8.62 6.95
C GLY A 203 -25.11 -9.84 6.40
N ASP A 204 -25.51 -9.81 5.13
CA ASP A 204 -26.16 -10.93 4.42
C ASP A 204 -25.14 -11.88 3.75
N SER A 205 -23.83 -11.56 3.82
CA SER A 205 -22.73 -12.35 3.22
C SER A 205 -22.05 -13.28 4.22
N ASP A 206 -21.12 -14.11 3.75
CA ASP A 206 -20.31 -15.00 4.60
C ASP A 206 -19.10 -14.29 5.25
N LEU A 207 -18.90 -12.99 5.00
CA LEU A 207 -17.84 -12.22 5.64
C LEU A 207 -18.12 -12.01 7.13
N ASN A 208 -17.06 -11.95 7.94
CA ASN A 208 -17.14 -11.61 9.35
C ASN A 208 -17.38 -10.11 9.57
N TYR A 209 -18.58 -9.65 9.23
CA TYR A 209 -18.97 -8.26 9.38
C TYR A 209 -19.25 -7.92 10.85
N VAL A 210 -18.52 -6.94 11.40
CA VAL A 210 -18.60 -6.52 12.81
C VAL A 210 -19.33 -5.19 13.02
N GLY A 211 -19.97 -4.65 11.97
CA GLY A 211 -20.74 -3.42 12.05
C GLY A 211 -19.94 -2.15 11.70
N PHE A 212 -20.37 -1.03 12.28
CA PHE A 212 -19.81 0.29 12.00
C PHE A 212 -18.58 0.61 12.87
N ILE A 213 -17.62 1.31 12.27
CA ILE A 213 -16.40 1.80 12.93
C ILE A 213 -16.39 3.33 12.85
N GLU A 214 -16.27 3.99 13.98
CA GLU A 214 -16.08 5.44 14.05
C GLU A 214 -14.60 5.81 13.87
N GLY A 215 -14.34 7.05 13.44
CA GLY A 215 -12.98 7.51 13.10
C GLY A 215 -11.99 7.46 14.26
N ASP A 216 -12.44 7.69 15.50
CA ASP A 216 -11.62 7.57 16.72
C ASP A 216 -11.33 6.10 17.09
N ALA A 217 -12.29 5.21 16.80
CA ALA A 217 -12.21 3.78 17.06
C ALA A 217 -11.33 3.01 16.06
N ILE A 218 -10.87 3.63 14.96
CA ILE A 218 -9.91 3.03 14.02
C ILE A 218 -8.68 2.52 14.81
N SER A 219 -8.16 3.31 15.74
CA SER A 219 -6.97 2.94 16.51
C SER A 219 -7.18 1.83 17.55
N GLU A 220 -8.42 1.40 17.78
CA GLU A 220 -8.80 0.42 18.82
C GLU A 220 -8.80 -1.03 18.33
N LEU A 221 -8.58 -1.29 17.03
CA LEU A 221 -8.56 -2.63 16.42
C LEU A 221 -9.86 -3.42 16.63
N LYS A 222 -11.01 -2.74 16.53
CA LYS A 222 -12.35 -3.36 16.55
C LYS A 222 -12.63 -4.20 15.29
N ALA A 223 -12.01 -3.84 14.17
CA ALA A 223 -12.01 -4.58 12.92
C ALA A 223 -10.56 -4.75 12.42
N ASP A 224 -10.33 -5.81 11.63
CA ASP A 224 -9.05 -6.09 10.97
C ASP A 224 -9.00 -5.41 9.59
N VAL A 225 -10.17 -5.26 8.96
CA VAL A 225 -10.41 -4.51 7.71
C VAL A 225 -11.42 -3.39 7.98
N VAL A 226 -11.10 -2.16 7.63
CA VAL A 226 -12.02 -1.02 7.65
C VAL A 226 -12.32 -0.57 6.23
N VAL A 227 -13.57 -0.68 5.82
CA VAL A 227 -14.08 -0.32 4.50
C VAL A 227 -14.61 1.11 4.51
N CYS A 228 -14.34 1.88 3.45
CA CYS A 228 -14.82 3.24 3.24
C CYS A 228 -14.69 3.65 1.77
N ASP A 229 -15.32 4.76 1.39
CA ASP A 229 -14.98 5.43 0.14
C ASP A 229 -13.65 6.20 0.28
N GLY A 230 -12.99 6.43 -0.86
CA GLY A 230 -11.67 7.05 -0.91
C GLY A 230 -11.64 8.50 -0.45
N PHE A 231 -12.75 9.24 -0.44
CA PHE A 231 -12.76 10.59 0.11
C PHE A 231 -12.66 10.54 1.63
N ASN A 232 -13.56 9.81 2.29
CA ASN A 232 -13.56 9.65 3.74
C ASN A 232 -12.29 8.94 4.23
N GLY A 233 -11.86 7.89 3.53
CA GLY A 233 -10.67 7.14 3.91
C GLY A 233 -9.37 7.96 3.82
N ASN A 234 -9.20 8.75 2.76
CA ASN A 234 -8.03 9.61 2.64
C ASN A 234 -8.03 10.75 3.67
N VAL A 235 -9.20 11.35 3.96
CA VAL A 235 -9.34 12.35 5.03
C VAL A 235 -8.97 11.75 6.39
N ALA A 236 -9.46 10.55 6.71
CA ALA A 236 -9.13 9.84 7.95
C ALA A 236 -7.63 9.57 8.05
N LEU A 237 -7.02 8.99 7.00
CA LEU A 237 -5.59 8.71 6.94
C LEU A 237 -4.74 9.97 7.17
N LYS A 238 -5.03 11.05 6.42
CA LYS A 238 -4.28 12.31 6.52
C LYS A 238 -4.45 13.00 7.86
N THR A 239 -5.62 12.86 8.48
CA THR A 239 -5.88 13.37 9.83
C THR A 239 -5.06 12.62 10.88
N MET A 240 -4.99 11.28 10.78
CA MET A 240 -4.17 10.43 11.66
C MET A 240 -2.68 10.75 11.52
N GLU A 241 -2.17 10.85 10.29
CA GLU A 241 -0.78 11.24 10.01
C GLU A 241 -0.47 12.64 10.57
N GLY A 242 -1.35 13.62 10.30
CA GLY A 242 -1.18 15.00 10.77
C GLY A 242 -1.16 15.10 12.29
N THR A 243 -2.04 14.37 12.97
CA THR A 243 -2.10 14.33 14.44
C THR A 243 -0.86 13.66 15.03
N ALA A 244 -0.38 12.57 14.44
CA ALA A 244 0.86 11.93 14.86
C ALA A 244 2.07 12.87 14.71
N HIS A 245 2.15 13.62 13.61
CA HIS A 245 3.17 14.64 13.40
C HIS A 245 3.10 15.78 14.43
N LEU A 246 1.90 16.27 14.74
CA LEU A 246 1.68 17.32 15.73
C LEU A 246 2.14 16.89 17.13
N VAL A 247 1.72 15.70 17.59
CA VAL A 247 2.13 15.16 18.89
C VAL A 247 3.65 14.97 18.96
N ARG A 248 4.27 14.45 17.89
CA ARG A 248 5.72 14.32 17.82
C ARG A 248 6.43 15.67 17.89
N HIS A 249 5.88 16.70 17.25
CA HIS A 249 6.45 18.05 17.28
C HIS A 249 6.46 18.61 18.70
N PHE A 250 5.31 18.61 19.39
CA PHE A 250 5.20 19.08 20.77
C PHE A 250 6.13 18.31 21.73
N LEU A 251 6.22 16.99 21.60
CA LEU A 251 7.14 16.20 22.43
C LEU A 251 8.61 16.63 22.25
N ILE A 252 9.05 16.84 21.01
CA ILE A 252 10.44 17.26 20.72
C ILE A 252 10.71 18.67 21.24
N GLU A 253 9.74 19.58 21.08
CA GLU A 253 9.83 20.96 21.55
C GLU A 253 9.95 21.01 23.08
N GLU A 254 9.10 20.28 23.80
CA GLU A 254 9.10 20.23 25.27
C GLU A 254 10.42 19.68 25.84
N PHE A 255 10.98 18.61 25.25
CA PHE A 255 12.28 18.10 25.68
C PHE A 255 13.44 19.05 25.33
N LYS A 256 13.28 19.97 24.37
CA LYS A 256 14.31 20.94 23.99
C LYS A 256 14.20 22.28 24.72
N SER A 257 13.07 22.56 25.35
CA SER A 257 12.74 23.85 25.96
C SER A 257 13.66 24.26 27.11
N SER A 258 14.31 23.29 27.78
CA SER A 258 15.19 23.56 28.92
C SER A 258 16.32 22.54 29.05
N LEU A 259 17.38 22.92 29.78
CA LEU A 259 18.48 22.00 30.12
C LEU A 259 17.98 20.76 30.88
N TYR A 260 16.99 20.94 31.76
CA TYR A 260 16.35 19.83 32.46
C TYR A 260 15.57 18.93 31.49
N GLY A 261 14.81 19.51 30.56
CA GLY A 261 14.13 18.78 29.49
C GLY A 261 15.11 17.95 28.66
N GLN A 262 16.27 18.51 28.31
CA GLN A 262 17.29 17.80 27.52
C GLN A 262 17.88 16.61 28.29
N LEU A 263 18.15 16.79 29.59
CA LEU A 263 18.62 15.71 30.46
C LEU A 263 17.55 14.62 30.64
N ALA A 264 16.29 15.00 30.90
CA ALA A 264 15.17 14.08 31.00
C ALA A 264 14.95 13.31 29.68
N GLY A 265 15.09 13.98 28.54
CA GLY A 265 15.01 13.37 27.21
C GLY A 265 16.12 12.34 26.96
N LEU A 266 17.32 12.55 27.51
CA LEU A 266 18.41 11.59 27.43
C LEU A 266 18.08 10.30 28.21
N VAL A 267 17.52 10.43 29.41
CA VAL A 267 17.08 9.29 30.24
C VAL A 267 15.89 8.58 29.59
N ALA A 268 14.92 9.33 29.05
CA ALA A 268 13.74 8.79 28.38
C ALA A 268 14.03 8.25 26.97
N ARG A 269 15.23 8.45 26.42
CA ARG A 269 15.60 8.10 25.04
C ARG A 269 15.25 6.66 24.63
N PRO A 270 15.42 5.61 25.45
CA PRO A 270 15.02 4.25 25.08
C PRO A 270 13.50 4.13 24.86
N VAL A 271 12.70 4.75 25.73
CA VAL A 271 11.23 4.75 25.65
C VAL A 271 10.77 5.56 24.46
N LEU A 272 11.32 6.77 24.25
CA LEU A 272 11.01 7.62 23.11
C LEU A 272 11.38 6.94 21.78
N ARG A 273 12.49 6.21 21.72
CA ARG A 273 12.87 5.41 20.54
C ARG A 273 11.90 4.26 20.31
N SER A 274 11.46 3.58 21.36
CA SER A 274 10.46 2.50 21.24
C SER A 274 9.12 3.04 20.73
N LEU A 275 8.65 4.15 21.31
CA LEU A 275 7.43 4.83 20.87
C LEU A 275 7.55 5.29 19.41
N SER A 276 8.64 5.98 19.07
CA SER A 276 8.89 6.45 17.70
C SER A 276 8.94 5.32 16.68
N LYS A 277 9.33 4.10 17.07
CA LYS A 277 9.28 2.93 16.17
C LYS A 277 7.86 2.42 15.95
N ARG A 278 6.99 2.46 16.98
CA ARG A 278 5.59 1.97 16.87
C ARG A 278 4.73 2.85 15.97
N VAL A 279 4.96 4.16 16.03
CA VAL A 279 4.23 5.17 15.24
C VAL A 279 4.96 5.59 13.96
N ASP A 280 6.00 4.85 13.55
CA ASP A 280 6.79 5.19 12.36
C ASP A 280 6.01 4.86 11.08
N PRO A 281 5.50 5.86 10.33
CA PRO A 281 4.71 5.60 9.13
C PRO A 281 5.49 4.83 8.06
N ARG A 282 6.83 4.92 8.07
CA ARG A 282 7.70 4.19 7.13
C ARG A 282 7.53 2.67 7.23
N ARG A 283 7.13 2.16 8.40
CA ARG A 283 6.90 0.72 8.63
C ARG A 283 5.60 0.20 8.02
N TYR A 284 4.71 1.11 7.62
CA TYR A 284 3.40 0.79 7.07
C TYR A 284 3.27 1.26 5.61
N ASN A 285 4.40 1.46 4.94
CA ASN A 285 4.45 1.82 3.53
C ASN A 285 4.21 0.59 2.64
N GLY A 286 3.74 0.84 1.42
CA GLY A 286 3.34 -0.19 0.47
C GLY A 286 1.82 -0.38 0.46
N ALA A 287 1.12 0.60 -0.09
CA ALA A 287 -0.32 0.49 -0.29
C ALA A 287 -0.62 -0.36 -1.53
N SER A 288 -1.45 -1.39 -1.40
CA SER A 288 -1.84 -2.26 -2.51
C SER A 288 -2.97 -1.63 -3.32
N LEU A 289 -2.88 -1.72 -4.65
CA LEU A 289 -3.97 -1.37 -5.56
C LEU A 289 -4.83 -2.61 -5.81
N VAL A 290 -5.64 -2.95 -4.81
CA VAL A 290 -6.39 -4.21 -4.78
C VAL A 290 -7.53 -4.17 -5.80
N GLY A 291 -7.79 -5.33 -6.42
CA GLY A 291 -8.84 -5.51 -7.42
C GLY A 291 -8.39 -5.34 -8.87
N LEU A 292 -7.11 -5.05 -9.11
CA LEU A 292 -6.47 -5.13 -10.42
C LEU A 292 -6.13 -6.58 -10.78
N ASN A 293 -6.08 -6.90 -12.07
CA ASN A 293 -5.69 -8.22 -12.56
C ASN A 293 -4.16 -8.42 -12.56
N GLY A 294 -3.52 -8.05 -11.45
CA GLY A 294 -2.07 -8.06 -11.23
C GLY A 294 -1.73 -7.23 -10.00
N ILE A 295 -0.63 -7.56 -9.31
CA ILE A 295 -0.25 -6.93 -8.05
C ILE A 295 0.52 -5.63 -8.31
N VAL A 296 0.03 -4.53 -7.77
CA VAL A 296 0.64 -3.20 -7.89
C VAL A 296 0.71 -2.55 -6.52
N ILE A 297 1.92 -2.29 -6.04
CA ILE A 297 2.18 -1.65 -4.75
C ILE A 297 2.65 -0.21 -4.94
N LYS A 298 1.92 0.71 -4.33
CA LYS A 298 2.26 2.14 -4.23
C LYS A 298 3.07 2.39 -2.96
N SER A 299 4.34 2.75 -3.13
CA SER A 299 5.16 3.36 -2.08
C SER A 299 4.88 4.86 -2.00
N HIS A 300 5.04 5.50 -0.84
CA HIS A 300 4.99 6.96 -0.74
C HIS A 300 6.05 7.65 -1.62
N GLY A 301 5.78 8.87 -2.11
CA GLY A 301 6.68 9.62 -3.00
C GLY A 301 7.99 10.01 -2.32
N GLY A 302 7.89 10.56 -1.11
CA GLY A 302 9.02 10.89 -0.24
C GLY A 302 9.52 9.72 0.61
N ALA A 303 9.30 8.46 0.18
CA ALA A 303 9.77 7.29 0.89
C ALA A 303 11.30 7.28 0.98
N ASP A 304 11.84 6.94 2.14
CA ASP A 304 13.26 6.60 2.28
C ASP A 304 13.49 5.11 1.97
N ALA A 305 14.76 4.68 1.98
CA ALA A 305 15.11 3.29 1.66
C ALA A 305 14.40 2.27 2.58
N LEU A 306 14.20 2.59 3.86
CA LEU A 306 13.51 1.68 4.78
C LEU A 306 12.02 1.56 4.42
N ALA A 307 11.37 2.69 4.13
CA ALA A 307 9.98 2.69 3.71
C ALA A 307 9.79 1.94 2.38
N PHE A 308 10.70 2.12 1.42
CA PHE A 308 10.62 1.43 0.12
C PHE A 308 10.86 -0.08 0.26
N GLN A 309 11.75 -0.51 1.17
CA GLN A 309 11.92 -1.93 1.52
C GLN A 309 10.63 -2.56 2.04
N GLN A 310 9.83 -1.84 2.83
CA GLN A 310 8.52 -2.33 3.28
C GLN A 310 7.54 -2.51 2.12
N ALA A 311 7.52 -1.59 1.15
CA ALA A 311 6.69 -1.74 -0.04
C ALA A 311 7.08 -2.97 -0.88
N ILE A 312 8.38 -3.25 -1.01
CA ILE A 312 8.87 -4.49 -1.65
C ILE A 312 8.44 -5.71 -0.84
N HIS A 313 8.54 -5.65 0.49
CA HIS A 313 8.13 -6.76 1.36
C HIS A 313 6.64 -7.09 1.21
N VAL A 314 5.76 -6.09 1.17
CA VAL A 314 4.32 -6.28 0.90
C VAL A 314 4.12 -6.96 -0.46
N ALA A 315 4.79 -6.48 -1.52
CA ALA A 315 4.69 -7.08 -2.85
C ALA A 315 5.12 -8.56 -2.85
N MET A 316 6.15 -8.91 -2.08
CA MET A 316 6.59 -10.31 -1.96
C MET A 316 5.57 -11.20 -1.26
N ILE A 317 4.92 -10.70 -0.19
CA ILE A 317 3.88 -11.44 0.51
C ILE A 317 2.69 -11.67 -0.40
N GLU A 318 2.21 -10.62 -1.10
CA GLU A 318 1.03 -10.75 -1.97
C GLU A 318 1.26 -11.72 -3.12
N VAL A 319 2.49 -11.79 -3.65
CA VAL A 319 2.86 -12.79 -4.68
C VAL A 319 2.97 -14.20 -4.07
N ASP A 320 3.63 -14.37 -2.92
CA ASP A 320 3.81 -15.67 -2.29
C ASP A 320 2.49 -16.32 -1.85
N LYS A 321 1.48 -15.50 -1.54
CA LYS A 321 0.15 -15.92 -1.11
C LYS A 321 -0.88 -16.05 -2.22
N ASP A 322 -0.50 -15.77 -3.47
CA ASP A 322 -1.41 -15.80 -4.62
C ASP A 322 -2.70 -14.97 -4.37
N VAL A 323 -2.57 -13.80 -3.70
CA VAL A 323 -3.70 -12.94 -3.27
C VAL A 323 -4.67 -12.66 -4.43
N LEU A 324 -4.15 -12.46 -5.64
CA LEU A 324 -4.95 -12.21 -6.83
C LEU A 324 -5.90 -13.38 -7.15
N GLU A 325 -5.41 -14.62 -7.07
CA GLU A 325 -6.24 -15.80 -7.34
C GLU A 325 -7.26 -16.02 -6.23
N GLN A 326 -6.88 -15.78 -4.97
CA GLN A 326 -7.82 -15.87 -3.85
C GLN A 326 -8.96 -14.85 -3.95
N ILE A 327 -8.67 -13.60 -4.36
CA ILE A 327 -9.71 -12.59 -4.60
C ILE A 327 -10.65 -13.07 -5.70
N ARG A 328 -10.13 -13.62 -6.81
CA ARG A 328 -10.97 -14.17 -7.88
C ARG A 328 -11.90 -15.27 -7.38
N SER A 329 -11.36 -16.25 -6.65
CA SER A 329 -12.15 -17.35 -6.12
C SER A 329 -13.24 -16.88 -5.16
N LEU A 330 -12.92 -15.96 -4.23
CA LEU A 330 -13.92 -15.47 -3.27
C LEU A 330 -15.00 -14.63 -3.95
N MET A 331 -14.65 -13.83 -4.97
CA MET A 331 -15.65 -13.09 -5.76
C MET A 331 -16.64 -14.04 -6.46
N GLU A 332 -16.13 -15.11 -7.08
CA GLU A 332 -16.97 -16.14 -7.71
C GLU A 332 -17.88 -16.86 -6.70
N GLU A 333 -17.39 -17.17 -5.50
CA GLU A 333 -18.16 -17.79 -4.42
C GLU A 333 -19.29 -16.88 -3.90
N GLN A 334 -19.06 -15.57 -3.85
CA GLN A 334 -20.06 -14.57 -3.44
C GLN A 334 -21.07 -14.24 -4.57
N GLY A 335 -21.01 -14.93 -5.72
CA GLY A 335 -21.98 -14.79 -6.81
C GLY A 335 -21.81 -13.53 -7.65
N HIS A 336 -20.60 -12.96 -7.68
CA HIS A 336 -20.25 -11.74 -8.41
C HIS A 336 -19.22 -11.98 -9.51
#